data_AF-A0A0N4U7S1-F1
#
_entry.id   AF-A0A0N4U7S1-F1
#
_cell.length_a   1.000
_cell.length_b   1.000
_cell.length_c   1.000
_cell.angle_alpha   90.00
_cell.angle_beta   90.00
_cell.angle_gamma   90.00
#
_symmetry.space_group_name_H-M   'P 1'
#
loop_
_entity.id
_entity.type
_entity.pdbx_description
1 polymer ?
#
loop_
_entity_poly.entity_id
_entity_poly.type
_entity_poly.pdbx_seq_one_letter_code
_entity_poly.pdbx_strand_id
1 'polypeptide(L)'
;MANLAITNCGRSLMEPSHLVDALPYLDIDYDENDRRMALQLIENETQIFRPTKNYLQQLPVPDFDVFLTNCLINEHSRMAKKQEMQKLDMSRCELSCPSTTGRQGDKTSWRKAIRNAAAQNEHLLLRNLNLQLMEDYAPEMYLKFNKRLEDLLHHEEKYLRKMREEVMDIHSRRRNSQVEAGRKLKELETKWVEMVTKNYKMELACGELAVENKALSKKSKLL
;
A
#
# COMPACT_ATOMS: atom_id res chain seq x y z
N MET A 1 15.43 -15.16 -2.70
CA MET A 1 15.19 -13.86 -3.36
C MET A 1 13.75 -13.84 -3.88
N ALA A 2 12.79 -13.77 -2.96
CA ALA A 2 11.38 -13.68 -3.31
C ALA A 2 11.07 -12.21 -3.64
N ASN A 3 11.19 -11.86 -4.92
CA ASN A 3 10.60 -10.62 -5.44
C ASN A 3 9.08 -10.77 -5.29
N LEU A 4 8.55 -10.30 -4.16
CA LEU A 4 7.13 -9.98 -3.96
C LEU A 4 6.80 -8.76 -4.84
N ALA A 5 6.84 -8.96 -6.15
CA ALA A 5 6.26 -8.07 -7.13
C ALA A 5 4.74 -8.26 -7.05
N ILE A 6 4.10 -7.55 -6.12
CA ILE A 6 2.64 -7.35 -6.10
C ILE A 6 2.21 -6.49 -7.32
N THR A 7 3.15 -6.02 -8.15
CA THR A 7 2.88 -5.26 -9.37
C THR A 7 2.85 -6.17 -10.60
N ASN A 8 1.89 -7.08 -10.68
CA ASN A 8 1.35 -7.58 -11.96
C ASN A 8 0.13 -8.46 -11.73
N CYS A 9 -0.85 -7.94 -10.98
CA CYS A 9 -2.18 -8.53 -11.01
C CYS A 9 -2.87 -8.07 -12.31
N GLY A 10 -3.04 -9.00 -13.24
CA GLY A 10 -4.08 -8.94 -14.26
C GLY A 10 -3.81 -8.01 -15.44
N ARG A 11 -3.10 -8.54 -16.44
CA ARG A 11 -3.33 -8.21 -17.86
C ARG A 11 -4.70 -8.79 -18.27
N SER A 12 -5.78 -8.31 -17.65
CA SER A 12 -7.16 -8.65 -18.02
C SER A 12 -7.64 -7.57 -18.97
N LEU A 13 -7.96 -8.00 -20.19
CA LEU A 13 -8.88 -7.41 -21.16
C LEU A 13 -9.05 -5.89 -21.05
N MET A 14 -8.53 -5.18 -22.08
CA MET A 14 -8.75 -3.77 -22.37
C MET A 14 -10.26 -3.47 -22.46
N GLU A 15 -10.95 -3.40 -21.33
CA GLU A 15 -12.22 -2.71 -21.23
C GLU A 15 -11.93 -1.23 -21.51
N PRO A 16 -12.81 -0.54 -22.27
CA PRO A 16 -12.58 0.86 -22.61
C PRO A 16 -12.40 1.61 -21.31
N SER A 17 -11.19 2.17 -21.13
CA SER A 17 -10.76 2.93 -19.95
C SER A 17 -11.97 3.65 -19.36
N HIS A 18 -12.46 3.20 -18.21
CA HIS A 18 -13.61 3.82 -17.57
C HIS A 18 -13.32 5.31 -17.50
N LEU A 19 -14.16 6.12 -18.16
CA LEU A 19 -13.98 7.55 -18.18
C LEU A 19 -14.12 8.04 -16.74
N VAL A 20 -13.01 8.45 -16.14
CA VAL A 20 -13.01 9.01 -14.79
C VAL A 20 -13.58 10.42 -14.90
N ASP A 21 -14.87 10.55 -14.55
CA ASP A 21 -15.60 11.83 -14.58
C ASP A 21 -15.35 12.71 -13.35
N ALA A 22 -14.67 12.17 -12.33
CA ALA A 22 -14.43 12.89 -11.08
C ALA A 22 -13.52 14.12 -11.31
N LEU A 23 -13.94 15.26 -10.76
CA LEU A 23 -13.21 16.53 -10.72
C LEU A 23 -12.90 16.94 -9.26
N PRO A 24 -11.93 16.29 -8.56
CA PRO A 24 -11.64 16.55 -7.15
C PRO A 24 -11.42 18.00 -6.70
N TYR A 25 -10.99 18.92 -7.58
CA TYR A 25 -10.83 20.35 -7.21
C TYR A 25 -12.12 21.18 -7.36
N LEU A 26 -13.18 20.60 -7.93
CA LEU A 26 -14.47 21.24 -8.15
C LEU A 26 -15.58 20.55 -7.36
N ASP A 27 -15.55 19.21 -7.36
CA ASP A 27 -16.52 18.37 -6.69
C ASP A 27 -16.49 18.62 -5.18
N ILE A 28 -17.67 18.57 -4.57
CA ILE A 28 -17.84 18.73 -3.13
C ILE A 28 -17.35 17.45 -2.46
N ASP A 29 -16.66 17.59 -1.32
CA ASP A 29 -16.26 16.44 -0.52
C ASP A 29 -17.48 15.61 -0.12
N TYR A 30 -17.37 14.30 -0.26
CA TYR A 30 -18.42 13.37 0.15
C TYR A 30 -18.54 13.35 1.68
N ASP A 31 -19.76 13.49 2.18
CA ASP A 31 -20.03 13.36 3.60
C ASP A 31 -20.28 11.88 4.02
N GLU A 32 -20.42 11.64 5.32
CA GLU A 32 -20.72 10.29 5.82
C GLU A 32 -22.13 9.81 5.41
N ASN A 33 -23.04 10.71 5.00
CA ASN A 33 -24.35 10.32 4.48
C ASN A 33 -24.22 9.77 3.06
N ASP A 34 -23.46 10.44 2.20
CA ASP A 34 -23.15 10.02 0.83
C ASP A 34 -22.50 8.64 0.84
N ARG A 35 -21.54 8.42 1.77
CA ARG A 35 -20.89 7.11 1.95
C ARG A 35 -21.90 6.03 2.34
N ARG A 36 -22.80 6.30 3.29
CA ARG A 36 -23.83 5.34 3.71
C ARG A 36 -24.81 5.04 2.58
N MET A 37 -25.23 6.04 1.83
CA MET A 37 -26.07 5.87 0.65
C MET A 37 -25.39 5.00 -0.40
N ALA A 38 -24.11 5.24 -0.68
CA ALA A 38 -23.33 4.43 -1.61
C ALA A 38 -23.23 2.96 -1.16
N LEU A 39 -22.93 2.71 0.13
CA LEU A 39 -22.89 1.36 0.68
C LEU A 39 -24.24 0.64 0.59
N GLN A 40 -25.35 1.36 0.82
CA GLN A 40 -26.68 0.81 0.69
C GLN A 40 -27.02 0.48 -0.77
N LEU A 41 -26.62 1.32 -1.74
CA LEU A 41 -26.76 1.03 -3.16
C LEU A 41 -25.98 -0.22 -3.58
N ILE A 42 -24.73 -0.35 -3.10
CA ILE A 42 -23.90 -1.54 -3.33
C ILE A 42 -24.58 -2.78 -2.75
N GLU A 43 -25.06 -2.72 -1.51
CA GLU A 43 -25.75 -3.85 -0.87
C GLU A 43 -26.97 -4.28 -1.70
N ASN A 44 -27.81 -3.34 -2.11
CA ASN A 44 -28.97 -3.60 -2.98
C ASN A 44 -28.56 -4.27 -4.30
N GLU A 45 -27.48 -3.80 -4.93
CA GLU A 45 -26.96 -4.38 -6.17
C GLU A 45 -26.42 -5.81 -5.96
N THR A 46 -25.71 -6.04 -4.85
CA THR A 46 -25.19 -7.39 -4.50
C THR A 46 -26.30 -8.41 -4.21
N GLN A 47 -27.49 -7.97 -3.80
CA GLN A 47 -28.64 -8.86 -3.61
C GLN A 47 -29.22 -9.35 -4.95
N ILE A 48 -29.17 -8.50 -5.98
CA ILE A 48 -29.70 -8.81 -7.33
C ILE A 48 -28.70 -9.69 -8.09
N PHE A 49 -27.41 -9.33 -8.07
CA PHE A 49 -26.35 -10.10 -8.71
C PHE A 49 -25.80 -11.17 -7.77
N ARG A 50 -26.55 -12.26 -7.56
CA ARG A 50 -25.98 -13.44 -6.90
C ARG A 50 -24.82 -13.97 -7.75
N PRO A 51 -23.62 -14.20 -7.20
CA PRO A 51 -22.48 -14.72 -7.97
C PRO A 51 -22.77 -16.11 -8.53
N THR A 52 -23.37 -16.20 -9.73
CA THR A 52 -23.74 -17.48 -10.37
C THR A 52 -22.51 -18.27 -10.82
N LYS A 53 -21.40 -17.56 -11.10
CA LYS A 53 -20.11 -18.14 -11.43
C LYS A 53 -19.10 -17.57 -10.44
N ASN A 54 -18.34 -18.45 -9.80
CA ASN A 54 -17.17 -18.00 -9.05
C ASN A 54 -16.18 -17.44 -10.07
N TYR A 55 -16.20 -16.12 -10.25
CA TYR A 55 -15.36 -15.40 -11.21
C TYR A 55 -13.87 -15.56 -10.90
N LEU A 56 -13.51 -16.05 -9.70
CA LEU A 56 -12.15 -16.41 -9.30
C LEU A 56 -11.75 -17.84 -9.71
N GLN A 57 -12.61 -18.62 -10.39
CA GLN A 57 -12.26 -19.98 -10.84
C GLN A 57 -11.01 -20.04 -11.72
N GLN A 58 -10.73 -18.96 -12.47
CA GLN A 58 -9.56 -18.87 -13.33
C GLN A 58 -8.29 -18.48 -12.56
N LEU A 59 -8.42 -17.98 -11.33
CA LEU A 59 -7.29 -17.62 -10.49
C LEU A 59 -6.85 -18.84 -9.66
N PRO A 60 -5.54 -19.13 -9.58
CA PRO A 60 -5.05 -20.16 -8.68
C PRO A 60 -5.37 -19.77 -7.23
N VAL A 61 -5.67 -20.78 -6.40
CA VAL A 61 -5.81 -20.56 -4.95
C VAL A 61 -4.48 -20.00 -4.43
N PRO A 62 -4.47 -18.83 -3.77
CA PRO A 62 -3.25 -18.28 -3.22
C PRO A 62 -2.65 -19.26 -2.21
N ASP A 63 -1.37 -19.61 -2.41
CA ASP A 63 -0.62 -20.30 -1.39
C ASP A 63 -0.23 -19.27 -0.32
N PHE A 64 -0.91 -19.33 0.83
CA PHE A 64 -0.62 -18.46 1.96
C PHE A 64 0.64 -18.88 2.72
N ASP A 65 1.15 -20.08 2.48
CA ASP A 65 2.26 -20.67 3.23
C ASP A 65 3.60 -20.62 2.49
N VAL A 66 3.67 -19.94 1.34
CA VAL A 66 4.90 -19.81 0.52
C VAL A 66 6.10 -19.29 1.31
N PHE A 67 5.85 -18.44 2.31
CA PHE A 67 6.89 -17.87 3.16
C PHE A 67 7.26 -18.75 4.37
N LEU A 68 6.51 -19.83 4.63
CA LEU A 68 6.80 -20.74 5.73
C LEU A 68 8.06 -21.54 5.43
N THR A 69 9.14 -21.17 6.10
CA THR A 69 10.37 -21.99 6.13
C THR A 69 10.21 -23.13 7.12
N ASN A 70 10.98 -24.22 6.95
CA ASN A 70 11.00 -25.34 7.91
C ASN A 70 11.25 -24.87 9.36
N CYS A 71 12.07 -23.82 9.55
CA CYS A 71 12.29 -23.20 10.85
C CYS A 71 11.00 -22.60 11.42
N LEU A 72 10.25 -21.84 10.61
CA LEU A 72 9.01 -21.21 11.03
C LEU A 72 7.91 -22.24 11.34
N ILE A 73 7.81 -23.31 10.55
CA ILE A 73 6.85 -24.42 10.78
C ILE A 73 7.15 -25.14 12.11
N ASN A 74 8.44 -25.41 12.37
CA ASN A 74 8.88 -26.03 13.62
C ASN A 74 8.63 -25.12 14.83
N GLU A 75 8.92 -23.82 14.71
CA GLU A 75 8.64 -22.83 15.75
C GLU A 75 7.14 -22.69 16.02
N HIS A 76 6.31 -22.66 14.96
CA HIS A 76 4.86 -22.62 15.10
C HIS A 76 4.32 -23.88 15.78
N SER A 77 4.83 -25.06 15.39
CA SER A 77 4.48 -26.34 16.02
C SER A 77 4.89 -26.42 17.49
N ARG A 78 6.06 -25.86 17.85
CA ARG A 78 6.53 -25.74 19.24
C ARG A 78 5.61 -24.84 20.06
N MET A 79 5.27 -23.65 19.52
CA MET A 79 4.34 -22.71 20.17
C MET A 79 2.94 -23.30 20.34
N ALA A 80 2.43 -24.04 19.34
CA ALA A 80 1.15 -24.74 19.43
C ALA A 80 1.14 -25.77 20.58
N LYS A 81 2.27 -26.45 20.82
CA LYS A 81 2.47 -27.37 21.95
C LYS A 81 2.78 -26.67 23.28
N LYS A 82 2.81 -25.33 23.31
CA LYS A 82 3.20 -24.50 24.47
C LYS A 82 4.52 -24.92 25.11
N GLN A 83 5.46 -25.42 24.30
CA GLN A 83 6.79 -25.78 24.78
C GLN A 83 7.63 -24.50 24.93
N GLU A 84 8.29 -24.34 26.09
CA GLU A 84 9.17 -23.20 26.36
C GLU A 84 10.36 -23.20 25.37
N MET A 85 10.78 -22.01 24.94
CA MET A 85 11.96 -21.84 24.11
C MET A 85 13.21 -22.30 24.87
N GLN A 86 14.05 -23.10 24.24
CA GLN A 86 15.32 -23.51 24.84
C GLN A 86 16.18 -22.27 25.08
N LYS A 87 16.70 -22.13 26.30
CA LYS A 87 17.63 -21.05 26.65
C LYS A 87 18.93 -21.23 25.89
N LEU A 88 19.57 -20.12 25.53
CA LEU A 88 20.89 -20.14 24.92
C LEU A 88 21.89 -20.78 25.89
N ASP A 89 22.50 -21.89 25.50
CA ASP A 89 23.50 -22.56 26.30
C ASP A 89 24.84 -21.81 26.22
N MET A 90 25.18 -21.10 27.30
CA MET A 90 26.44 -20.37 27.44
C MET A 90 27.57 -21.22 28.03
N SER A 91 27.30 -22.46 28.44
CA SER A 91 28.28 -23.31 29.14
C SER A 91 29.56 -23.54 28.33
N ARG A 92 29.50 -23.45 27.00
CA ARG A 92 30.66 -23.54 26.11
C ARG A 92 31.59 -22.32 26.23
N CYS A 93 31.03 -21.13 26.46
CA CYS A 93 31.78 -19.87 26.59
C CYS A 93 32.33 -19.66 28.01
N GLU A 94 31.85 -20.44 28.98
CA GLU A 94 32.32 -20.41 30.36
C GLU A 94 33.41 -21.46 30.57
N LEU A 95 34.39 -21.15 31.43
CA LEU A 95 35.40 -22.11 31.85
C LEU A 95 35.20 -22.44 33.33
N SER A 96 34.25 -23.34 33.60
CA SER A 96 34.00 -23.82 34.97
C SER A 96 35.10 -24.77 35.41
N CYS A 97 35.65 -24.55 36.61
CA CYS A 97 36.59 -25.48 37.23
C CYS A 97 35.87 -26.82 37.51
N PRO A 98 36.38 -27.97 37.06
CA PRO A 98 35.80 -29.27 37.39
C PRO A 98 35.71 -29.47 38.91
N SER A 99 34.58 -30.00 39.38
CA SER A 99 34.40 -30.34 40.80
C SER A 99 35.29 -31.53 41.18
N THR A 100 36.09 -31.38 42.24
CA THR A 100 37.10 -32.37 42.71
C THR A 100 36.51 -33.58 43.45
N THR A 101 35.19 -33.71 43.54
CA THR A 101 34.52 -34.74 44.35
C THR A 101 34.28 -36.03 43.53
N GLY A 102 35.32 -36.84 43.32
CA GLY A 102 35.22 -38.21 42.77
C GLY A 102 36.28 -38.56 41.70
N ARG A 103 37.28 -39.38 42.07
CA ARG A 103 38.52 -39.61 41.28
C ARG A 103 38.36 -40.04 39.81
N GLN A 104 37.29 -40.77 39.45
CA GLN A 104 37.08 -41.25 38.07
C GLN A 104 36.28 -40.26 37.21
N GLY A 105 35.25 -39.61 37.77
CA GLY A 105 34.50 -38.55 37.09
C GLY A 105 35.32 -37.27 36.88
N ASP A 106 36.28 -37.03 37.78
CA ASP A 106 37.20 -35.88 37.72
C ASP A 106 38.10 -35.91 36.48
N LYS A 107 38.66 -37.06 36.09
CA LYS A 107 39.53 -37.13 34.90
C LYS A 107 38.80 -36.80 33.60
N THR A 108 37.55 -37.21 33.44
CA THR A 108 36.78 -36.94 32.21
C THR A 108 36.30 -35.49 32.15
N SER A 109 35.90 -34.90 33.28
CA SER A 109 35.54 -33.49 33.38
C SER A 109 36.74 -32.57 33.15
N TRP A 110 37.93 -32.87 33.70
CA TRP A 110 39.17 -32.16 33.38
C TRP A 110 39.52 -32.23 31.89
N ARG A 111 39.44 -33.41 31.27
CA ARG A 111 39.65 -33.52 29.81
C ARG A 111 38.67 -32.67 29.01
N LYS A 112 37.40 -32.57 29.45
CA LYS A 112 36.39 -31.71 28.80
C LYS A 112 36.73 -30.23 29.00
N ALA A 113 37.09 -29.82 30.22
CA ALA A 113 37.47 -28.43 30.53
C ALA A 113 38.73 -27.99 29.78
N ILE A 114 39.78 -28.83 29.73
CA ILE A 114 41.00 -28.55 28.96
C ILE A 114 40.71 -28.44 27.47
N ARG A 115 39.90 -29.35 26.90
CA ARG A 115 39.47 -29.24 25.50
C ARG A 115 38.66 -27.95 25.24
N ASN A 116 37.80 -27.55 26.17
CA ASN A 116 37.04 -26.30 26.05
C ASN A 116 37.97 -25.08 26.13
N ALA A 117 38.91 -25.05 27.08
CA ALA A 117 39.91 -23.98 27.22
C ALA A 117 40.78 -23.85 25.96
N ALA A 118 41.26 -24.98 25.42
CA ALA A 118 42.01 -24.99 24.16
C ALA A 118 41.20 -24.39 23.02
N ALA A 119 39.93 -24.82 22.87
CA ALA A 119 39.04 -24.24 21.87
C ALA A 119 38.81 -22.74 22.08
N GLN A 120 38.57 -22.29 23.32
CA GLN A 120 38.40 -20.87 23.64
C GLN A 120 39.66 -20.05 23.34
N ASN A 121 40.85 -20.57 23.64
CA ASN A 121 42.12 -19.92 23.34
C ASN A 121 42.28 -19.67 21.83
N GLU A 122 41.95 -20.67 20.99
CA GLU A 122 41.96 -20.50 19.53
C GLU A 122 40.97 -19.41 19.07
N HIS A 123 39.75 -19.36 19.63
CA HIS A 123 38.79 -18.29 19.33
C HIS A 123 39.30 -16.91 19.73
N LEU A 124 39.98 -16.80 20.87
CA LEU A 124 40.57 -15.54 21.34
C LEU A 124 41.76 -15.12 20.47
N LEU A 125 42.59 -16.05 20.02
CA LEU A 125 43.68 -15.77 19.09
C LEU A 125 43.15 -15.24 17.75
N LEU A 126 42.14 -15.89 17.18
CA LEU A 126 41.46 -15.41 15.96
C LEU A 126 40.83 -14.03 16.17
N ARG A 127 40.22 -13.78 17.33
CA ARG A 127 39.67 -12.46 17.66
C ARG A 127 40.76 -11.39 17.72
N ASN A 128 41.90 -11.67 18.35
CA ASN A 128 43.03 -10.74 18.41
C ASN A 128 43.56 -10.44 17.01
N LEU A 129 43.72 -11.46 16.17
CA LEU A 129 44.11 -11.28 14.77
C LEU A 129 43.11 -10.39 14.01
N ASN A 130 41.80 -10.65 14.16
CA ASN A 130 40.77 -9.83 13.54
C ASN A 130 40.79 -8.38 14.04
N LEU A 131 41.07 -8.15 15.33
CA LEU A 131 41.21 -6.81 15.90
C LEU A 131 42.43 -6.08 15.34
N GLN A 132 43.57 -6.75 15.21
CA GLN A 132 44.76 -6.19 14.57
C GLN A 132 44.49 -5.81 13.11
N LEU A 133 43.83 -6.70 12.35
CA LEU A 133 43.40 -6.39 10.99
C LEU A 133 42.42 -5.20 10.94
N MET A 134 41.51 -5.08 11.91
CA MET A 134 40.63 -3.91 11.97
C MET A 134 41.40 -2.64 12.33
N GLU A 135 42.39 -2.69 13.20
CA GLU A 135 43.21 -1.53 13.53
C GLU A 135 43.95 -0.99 12.29
N ASP A 136 44.48 -1.89 11.46
CA ASP A 136 45.19 -1.54 10.24
C ASP A 136 44.27 -1.03 9.10
N TYR A 137 43.13 -1.70 8.87
CA TYR A 137 42.32 -1.49 7.66
C TYR A 137 40.96 -0.81 7.90
N ALA A 138 40.41 -0.91 9.11
CA ALA A 138 39.04 -0.43 9.37
C ALA A 138 38.88 1.10 9.27
N PRO A 139 39.83 1.95 9.73
CA PRO A 139 39.66 3.41 9.64
C PRO A 139 39.44 3.89 8.19
N GLU A 140 40.26 3.42 7.25
CA GLU A 140 40.11 3.77 5.84
C GLU A 140 38.85 3.18 5.22
N MET A 141 38.54 1.93 5.55
CA MET A 141 37.36 1.24 5.04
C MET A 141 36.08 1.92 5.53
N TYR A 142 35.99 2.28 6.81
CA TYR A 142 34.84 2.99 7.36
C TYR A 142 34.74 4.41 6.82
N LEU A 143 35.85 5.13 6.61
CA LEU A 143 35.80 6.44 5.98
C LEU A 143 35.23 6.37 4.55
N LYS A 144 35.69 5.41 3.73
CA LYS A 144 35.17 5.17 2.38
C LYS A 144 33.70 4.75 2.41
N PHE A 145 33.33 3.87 3.35
CA PHE A 145 31.96 3.40 3.51
C PHE A 145 31.01 4.53 3.92
N ASN A 146 31.39 5.34 4.91
CA ASN A 146 30.61 6.49 5.36
C ASN A 146 30.43 7.51 4.23
N LYS A 147 31.51 7.83 3.50
CA LYS A 147 31.43 8.71 2.33
C LYS A 147 30.45 8.16 1.27
N ARG A 148 30.49 6.85 1.00
CA ARG A 148 29.53 6.21 0.08
C ARG A 148 28.09 6.31 0.57
N LEU A 149 27.86 6.14 1.88
CA LEU A 149 26.53 6.29 2.48
C LEU A 149 26.04 7.74 2.40
N GLU A 150 26.92 8.70 2.66
CA GLU A 150 26.62 10.13 2.49
C GLU A 150 26.28 10.44 1.02
N ASP A 151 27.09 10.00 0.05
CA ASP A 151 26.82 10.21 -1.38
C ASP A 151 25.46 9.61 -1.79
N LEU A 152 25.14 8.40 -1.30
CA LEU A 152 23.84 7.75 -1.54
C LEU A 152 22.70 8.57 -0.92
N LEU A 153 22.85 9.05 0.32
CA LEU A 153 21.85 9.88 0.98
C LEU A 153 21.58 11.16 0.17
N HIS A 154 22.62 11.89 -0.23
CA HIS A 154 22.49 13.10 -1.04
C HIS A 154 21.82 12.83 -2.40
N HIS A 155 22.13 11.68 -3.01
CA HIS A 155 21.49 11.25 -4.26
C HIS A 155 19.99 11.02 -4.08
N GLU A 156 19.60 10.26 -3.06
CA GLU A 156 18.21 9.94 -2.77
C GLU A 156 17.42 11.21 -2.35
N GLU A 157 18.01 12.10 -1.56
CA GLU A 157 17.39 13.39 -1.21
C GLU A 157 17.18 14.29 -2.43
N LYS A 158 18.13 14.30 -3.37
CA LYS A 158 17.97 15.02 -4.64
C LYS A 158 16.86 14.40 -5.49
N TYR A 159 16.80 13.07 -5.57
CA TYR A 159 15.77 12.35 -6.30
C TYR A 159 14.37 12.59 -5.70
N LEU A 160 14.27 12.54 -4.37
CA LEU A 160 13.04 12.86 -3.64
C LEU A 160 12.57 14.29 -3.91
N ARG A 161 13.47 15.28 -3.90
CA ARG A 161 13.13 16.67 -4.24
C ARG A 161 12.57 16.78 -5.66
N LYS A 162 13.24 16.16 -6.64
CA LYS A 162 12.77 16.12 -8.03
C LYS A 162 11.38 15.48 -8.15
N MET A 163 11.17 14.34 -7.48
CA MET A 163 9.87 13.66 -7.49
C MET A 163 8.76 14.52 -6.87
N ARG A 164 9.06 15.27 -5.79
CA ARG A 164 8.11 16.21 -5.20
C ARG A 164 7.77 17.35 -6.16
N GLU A 165 8.75 17.90 -6.87
CA GLU A 165 8.53 18.92 -7.90
C GLU A 165 7.65 18.40 -9.04
N GLU A 166 7.91 17.18 -9.53
CA GLU A 166 7.09 16.52 -10.57
C GLU A 166 5.65 16.28 -10.09
N VAL A 167 5.46 15.81 -8.86
CA VAL A 167 4.13 15.64 -8.26
C VAL A 167 3.41 16.98 -8.14
N MET A 168 4.12 18.03 -7.72
CA MET A 168 3.54 19.38 -7.61
C MET A 168 3.16 19.96 -8.97
N ASP A 169 3.95 19.72 -10.02
CA ASP A 169 3.65 20.12 -11.38
C ASP A 169 2.43 19.38 -11.93
N ILE A 170 2.35 18.05 -11.75
CA ILE A 170 1.15 17.26 -12.10
C ILE A 170 -0.09 17.79 -11.37
N HIS A 171 0.03 18.05 -10.07
CA HIS A 171 -1.06 18.61 -9.26
C HIS A 171 -1.48 20.00 -9.78
N SER A 172 -0.52 20.85 -10.13
CA SER A 172 -0.77 22.19 -10.70
C SER A 172 -1.50 22.10 -12.04
N ARG A 173 -1.01 21.29 -12.98
CA ARG A 173 -1.65 21.07 -14.29
C ARG A 173 -3.06 20.50 -14.14
N ARG A 174 -3.24 19.50 -13.27
CA ARG A 174 -4.55 18.90 -13.00
C ARG A 174 -5.51 19.93 -12.44
N ARG A 175 -5.10 20.69 -11.43
CA ARG A 175 -5.91 21.75 -10.83
C ARG A 175 -6.33 22.79 -11.87
N ASN A 176 -5.40 23.29 -12.67
CA ASN A 176 -5.71 24.28 -13.71
C ASN A 176 -6.69 23.74 -14.75
N SER A 177 -6.50 22.50 -15.20
CA SER A 177 -7.41 21.82 -16.13
C SER A 177 -8.83 21.70 -15.55
N GLN A 178 -8.95 21.25 -14.29
CA GLN A 178 -10.24 21.05 -13.64
C GLN A 178 -10.94 22.38 -13.30
N VAL A 179 -10.21 23.41 -12.89
CA VAL A 179 -10.78 24.75 -12.65
C VAL A 179 -11.34 25.34 -13.94
N GLU A 180 -10.63 25.18 -15.07
CA GLU A 180 -11.11 25.62 -16.37
C GLU A 180 -12.31 24.80 -16.85
N ALA A 181 -12.30 23.48 -16.66
CA ALA A 181 -13.46 22.63 -16.94
C ALA A 181 -14.68 23.04 -16.08
N GLY A 182 -14.47 23.29 -14.79
CA GLY A 182 -15.51 23.76 -13.87
C GLY A 182 -16.10 25.11 -14.25
N ARG A 183 -15.28 26.03 -14.76
CA ARG A 183 -15.76 27.31 -15.31
C ARG A 183 -16.70 27.08 -16.49
N LYS A 184 -16.31 26.20 -17.43
CA LYS A 184 -17.14 25.84 -18.59
C LYS A 184 -18.43 25.14 -18.18
N LEU A 185 -18.37 24.23 -17.21
CA LEU A 185 -19.56 23.54 -16.69
C LEU A 185 -20.56 24.54 -16.09
N LYS A 186 -20.11 25.48 -15.26
CA LYS A 186 -20.97 26.54 -14.70
C LYS A 186 -21.59 27.44 -15.76
N GLU A 187 -20.83 27.78 -16.80
CA GLU A 187 -21.34 28.57 -17.93
C GLU A 187 -22.42 27.80 -18.71
N LEU A 188 -22.18 26.51 -18.98
CA LEU A 188 -23.14 25.65 -19.67
C LEU A 188 -24.39 25.40 -18.82
N GLU A 189 -24.24 25.21 -17.52
CA GLU A 189 -25.35 25.07 -16.56
C GLU A 189 -26.21 26.34 -16.56
N THR A 190 -25.60 27.52 -16.49
CA THR A 190 -26.31 28.81 -16.53
C THR A 190 -27.09 28.95 -17.84
N LYS A 191 -26.43 28.69 -18.99
CA LYS A 191 -27.08 28.70 -20.30
C LYS A 191 -28.23 27.70 -20.39
N TRP A 192 -28.05 26.51 -19.82
CA TRP A 192 -29.10 25.48 -19.78
C TRP A 192 -30.31 25.94 -18.98
N VAL A 193 -30.11 26.49 -17.77
CA VAL A 193 -31.19 27.05 -16.94
C VAL A 193 -31.91 28.19 -17.65
N GLU A 194 -31.18 29.09 -18.32
CA GLU A 194 -31.74 30.17 -19.11
C GLU A 194 -32.61 29.65 -20.27
N MET A 195 -32.10 28.66 -21.02
CA MET A 195 -32.83 28.04 -22.14
C MET A 195 -34.10 27.32 -21.66
N VAL A 196 -34.02 26.55 -20.57
CA VAL A 196 -35.19 25.86 -19.98
C VAL A 196 -36.22 26.88 -19.52
N THR A 197 -35.80 27.95 -18.85
CA THR A 197 -36.71 29.03 -18.39
C THR A 197 -37.35 29.76 -19.57
N LYS A 198 -36.60 30.03 -20.63
CA LYS A 198 -37.12 30.66 -21.85
C LYS A 198 -38.13 29.75 -22.55
N ASN A 199 -37.83 28.45 -22.68
CA ASN A 199 -38.74 27.47 -23.27
C ASN A 199 -40.06 27.42 -22.49
N TYR A 200 -39.99 27.36 -21.15
CA TYR A 200 -41.19 27.38 -20.31
C TYR A 200 -42.02 28.65 -20.51
N LYS A 201 -41.39 29.83 -20.59
CA LYS A 201 -42.09 31.10 -20.89
C LYS A 201 -42.74 31.10 -22.28
N MET A 202 -42.08 30.52 -23.28
CA MET A 202 -42.63 30.40 -24.64
C MET A 202 -43.83 29.45 -24.66
N GLU A 203 -43.78 28.33 -23.94
CA GLU A 203 -44.91 27.41 -23.81
C GLU A 203 -46.13 28.08 -23.16
N LEU A 204 -45.92 28.87 -22.10
CA LEU A 204 -46.99 29.66 -21.48
C LEU A 204 -47.61 30.66 -22.46
N ALA A 205 -46.80 31.45 -23.17
CA ALA A 205 -47.30 32.43 -24.14
C ALA A 205 -48.06 31.79 -25.31
N CYS A 206 -47.57 30.64 -25.80
CA CYS A 206 -48.28 29.84 -26.81
C CYS A 206 -49.63 29.33 -26.27
N GLY A 207 -49.68 28.93 -25.00
CA GLY A 207 -50.92 28.53 -24.32
C GLY A 207 -51.93 29.67 -24.24
N GLU A 208 -51.50 30.87 -23.85
CA GLU A 208 -52.34 32.07 -23.78
C GLU A 208 -52.90 32.46 -25.15
N LEU A 209 -52.05 32.50 -26.19
CA LEU A 209 -52.45 32.78 -27.56
C LEU A 209 -53.42 31.73 -28.11
N ALA A 210 -53.26 30.45 -27.73
CA ALA A 210 -54.20 29.40 -28.11
C ALA A 210 -55.59 29.61 -27.47
N VAL A 211 -55.65 30.09 -26.22
CA VAL A 211 -56.89 30.45 -25.54
C VAL A 211 -57.55 31.67 -26.20
N GLU A 212 -56.78 32.71 -26.51
CA GLU A 212 -57.27 33.92 -27.18
C GLU A 212 -57.82 33.61 -28.59
N ASN A 213 -57.06 32.86 -29.39
CA ASN A 213 -57.51 32.42 -30.73
C ASN A 213 -58.80 31.59 -30.66
N LYS A 214 -58.94 30.74 -29.65
CA LYS A 214 -60.17 29.99 -29.41
C LYS A 214 -61.35 30.91 -29.06
N ALA A 215 -61.12 31.97 -28.29
CA ALA A 215 -62.14 32.97 -27.97
C ALA A 215 -62.55 33.80 -29.20
N LEU A 216 -61.57 34.28 -29.98
CA LEU A 216 -61.82 35.02 -31.23
C LEU A 216 -62.54 34.16 -32.28
N SER A 217 -62.15 32.89 -32.44
CA SER A 217 -62.83 31.95 -33.33
C SER A 217 -64.31 31.76 -32.95
N LYS A 218 -64.63 31.70 -31.65
CA LYS A 218 -66.03 31.69 -31.19
C LYS A 218 -66.76 32.99 -31.53
N LYS A 219 -66.12 34.15 -31.33
CA LYS A 219 -66.72 35.46 -31.65
C LYS A 219 -66.98 35.64 -33.15
N SER A 220 -66.06 35.21 -34.01
CA SER A 220 -66.24 35.26 -35.46
C SER A 220 -67.34 34.35 -35.98
N LYS A 221 -67.70 33.28 -35.26
CA LYS A 221 -68.83 32.40 -35.62
C LYS A 221 -70.20 32.96 -35.19
N LEU A 222 -70.21 34.01 -34.38
CA LEU A 222 -71.42 34.67 -33.87
C LEU A 222 -71.82 35.91 -34.69
N LEU A 223 -70.91 36.42 -35.53
CA LEU A 223 -71.16 37.46 -36.54
C LEU A 223 -71.55 36.78 -37.87
#